data_AF-A0A2E3ZI24-F1
#
_entry.id   AF-A0A2E3ZI24-F1
#
_cell.length_a   1.000
_cell.length_b   1.000
_cell.length_c   1.000
_cell.angle_alpha   90.00
_cell.angle_beta   90.00
_cell.angle_gamma   90.00
#
_symmetry.space_group_name_H-M   'P 1'
#
loop_
_entity.id
_entity.type
_entity.pdbx_description
1 polymer ?
#
loop_
_entity_poly.entity_id
_entity_poly.type
_entity_poly.pdbx_seq_one_letter_code
_entity_poly.pdbx_strand_id
1 'polypeptide(L)'
;MSDKKRSGNRGKRRTNRQQGGSSEKKRSNLFKDLEKLAIHQIEEMLREVKSDIRSTEAQSESLRNERRQLIEIVTSLRESLKKGSADSKEKRSLRKQLSTFQNQRHEAQNFRDDANRRVPPVLDQIMDSLKHRHRLLTTMMNDLNEMPSLEDEIQLFQSFLEYQAMYEVKIQSMEAHKRMIAAIEGIRSIMKQFKEIDEKGKERKKNVAESTPRVEEENVGWSEVRRISSRIEEIDRMHRECRSDRGKLIRERGRLQAFLKIRESNSGRDRINPEEVKEKAASGGTLSISDLDTLLASGSLSEIGTVEQKESTTDGKRKRKRNRRTGASRSRPRETNLSRDRDQRGA
;
A
#
# COMPACT_ATOMS: atom_id res chain seq x y z
N MET A 1 -24.04 -27.61 34.43
CA MET A 1 -23.90 -28.11 33.05
C MET A 1 -22.68 -27.44 32.42
N SER A 2 -21.52 -28.06 32.57
CA SER A 2 -20.93 -29.00 31.59
C SER A 2 -20.03 -28.27 30.59
N ASP A 3 -18.75 -28.29 30.94
CA ASP A 3 -17.55 -28.44 30.11
C ASP A 3 -17.54 -27.95 28.66
N LYS A 4 -16.52 -27.15 28.34
CA LYS A 4 -15.58 -27.47 27.24
C LYS A 4 -14.28 -26.66 27.36
N LYS A 5 -13.31 -27.25 28.06
CA LYS A 5 -11.88 -26.89 27.97
C LYS A 5 -11.37 -27.25 26.56
N ARG A 6 -10.91 -26.25 25.81
CA ARG A 6 -10.19 -26.45 24.53
C ARG A 6 -8.75 -26.87 24.81
N SER A 7 -8.43 -28.14 24.57
CA SER A 7 -7.08 -28.70 24.60
C SER A 7 -6.30 -28.28 23.35
N GLY A 8 -5.27 -27.45 23.54
CA GLY A 8 -4.32 -27.09 22.49
C GLY A 8 -3.26 -28.17 22.33
N ASN A 9 -3.41 -29.02 21.31
CA ASN A 9 -2.46 -30.08 20.94
C ASN A 9 -1.21 -29.44 20.31
N ARG A 10 -0.15 -29.20 21.10
CA ARG A 10 1.17 -28.78 20.61
C ARG A 10 1.91 -29.99 20.04
N GLY A 11 1.80 -30.18 18.72
CA GLY A 11 2.59 -31.14 17.96
C GLY A 11 4.09 -30.93 18.15
N LYS A 12 4.76 -31.89 18.79
CA LYS A 12 6.22 -32.02 18.84
C LYS A 12 6.75 -32.30 17.42
N ARG A 13 7.25 -31.27 16.75
CA ARG A 13 8.11 -31.44 15.56
C ARG A 13 9.42 -32.09 15.99
N ARG A 14 9.56 -33.40 15.73
CA ARG A 14 10.83 -34.13 15.80
C ARG A 14 11.76 -33.56 14.72
N THR A 15 12.77 -32.80 15.13
CA THR A 15 13.90 -32.45 14.25
C THR A 15 14.80 -33.67 14.14
N ASN A 16 14.69 -34.38 13.02
CA ASN A 16 15.61 -35.46 12.67
C ASN A 16 16.94 -34.83 12.25
N ARG A 17 17.89 -34.74 13.18
CA ARG A 17 19.23 -34.21 12.95
C ARG A 17 20.11 -35.34 12.44
N GLN A 18 20.06 -35.60 11.13
CA GLN A 18 21.00 -36.53 10.49
C GLN A 18 22.43 -35.97 10.60
N GLN A 19 23.30 -36.80 11.17
CA GLN A 19 24.71 -36.56 11.42
C GLN A 19 25.51 -36.55 10.10
N GLY A 20 26.26 -35.46 9.87
CA GLY A 20 27.74 -35.51 9.86
C GLY A 20 28.54 -36.32 8.83
N GLY A 21 27.94 -36.97 7.81
CA GLY A 21 28.71 -37.84 6.87
C GLY A 21 28.97 -37.29 5.45
N SER A 22 28.45 -36.11 5.09
CA SER A 22 28.37 -35.67 3.69
C SER A 22 29.35 -34.57 3.27
N SER A 23 30.10 -33.93 4.18
CA SER A 23 30.88 -32.73 3.85
C SER A 23 32.15 -33.03 3.05
N GLU A 24 32.79 -34.18 3.26
CA GLU A 24 34.08 -34.51 2.64
C GLU A 24 33.91 -34.95 1.17
N LYS A 25 32.93 -35.82 0.90
CA LYS A 25 32.52 -36.20 -0.47
C LYS A 25 31.98 -35.02 -1.30
N LYS A 26 31.40 -33.99 -0.66
CA LYS A 26 30.94 -32.77 -1.35
C LYS A 26 32.09 -31.83 -1.73
N ARG A 27 33.17 -31.79 -0.93
CA ARG A 27 34.37 -30.98 -1.23
C ARG A 27 35.15 -31.55 -2.41
N SER A 28 35.30 -32.87 -2.48
CA SER A 28 36.02 -33.51 -3.58
C SER A 28 35.27 -33.40 -4.92
N ASN A 29 33.95 -33.19 -4.93
CA ASN A 29 33.17 -33.00 -6.16
C ASN A 29 33.05 -31.54 -6.63
N LEU A 30 33.54 -30.56 -5.86
CA LEU A 30 33.31 -29.14 -6.17
C LEU A 30 34.19 -28.63 -7.33
N PHE A 31 35.33 -29.28 -7.57
CA PHE A 31 36.36 -28.85 -8.53
C PHE A 31 36.68 -29.90 -9.61
N LYS A 32 36.04 -31.08 -9.62
CA LYS A 32 36.35 -32.19 -10.56
C LYS A 32 36.17 -31.82 -12.02
N ASP A 33 35.23 -30.92 -12.30
CA ASP A 33 34.98 -30.35 -13.61
C ASP A 33 36.11 -29.39 -14.06
N LEU A 34 36.78 -28.76 -13.11
CA LEU A 34 37.81 -27.74 -13.34
C LEU A 34 39.24 -28.30 -13.38
N GLU A 35 39.46 -29.51 -12.84
CA GLU A 35 40.77 -30.18 -12.81
C GLU A 35 41.33 -30.49 -14.21
N LYS A 36 40.46 -30.71 -15.20
CA LYS A 36 40.86 -31.06 -16.58
C LYS A 36 41.03 -29.86 -17.51
N LEU A 37 40.66 -28.66 -17.06
CA LEU A 37 40.64 -27.46 -17.89
C LEU A 37 41.94 -26.65 -17.74
N ALA A 38 42.32 -25.98 -18.82
CA ALA A 38 43.48 -25.10 -18.83
C ALA A 38 43.20 -23.79 -18.07
N ILE A 39 44.25 -23.14 -17.54
CA ILE A 39 44.12 -21.91 -16.73
C ILE A 39 43.40 -20.80 -17.52
N HIS A 40 43.76 -20.60 -18.79
CA HIS A 40 43.15 -19.59 -19.66
C HIS A 40 41.64 -19.83 -19.88
N GLN A 41 41.19 -21.09 -19.97
CA GLN A 41 39.77 -21.44 -20.09
C GLN A 41 39.01 -21.11 -18.80
N ILE A 42 39.64 -21.29 -17.64
CA ILE A 42 39.05 -20.94 -16.34
C ILE A 42 38.97 -19.42 -16.17
N GLU A 43 39.96 -18.68 -16.69
CA GLU A 43 39.94 -17.21 -16.72
C GLU A 43 38.90 -16.64 -17.69
N GLU A 44 38.66 -17.31 -18.82
CA GLU A 44 37.58 -17.01 -19.75
C GLU A 44 36.21 -17.22 -19.09
N MET A 45 35.97 -18.38 -18.47
CA MET A 45 34.74 -18.63 -17.69
C MET A 45 34.57 -17.61 -16.55
N LEU A 46 35.66 -17.14 -15.93
CA LEU A 46 35.58 -16.06 -14.94
C LEU A 46 35.19 -14.72 -15.54
N ARG A 47 35.62 -14.43 -16.78
CA ARG A 47 35.22 -13.23 -17.51
C ARG A 47 33.74 -13.30 -17.88
N GLU A 48 33.27 -14.46 -18.36
CA GLU A 48 31.85 -14.73 -18.66
C GLU A 48 30.97 -14.61 -17.42
N VAL A 49 31.31 -15.28 -16.32
CA VAL A 49 30.53 -15.17 -15.07
C VAL A 49 30.51 -13.74 -14.55
N LYS A 50 31.58 -12.95 -14.75
CA LYS A 50 31.59 -11.52 -14.42
C LYS A 50 30.70 -10.69 -15.34
N SER A 51 30.65 -10.98 -16.66
CA SER A 51 29.72 -10.31 -17.56
C SER A 51 28.27 -10.68 -17.24
N ASP A 52 28.00 -11.93 -16.86
CA ASP A 52 26.67 -12.40 -16.49
C ASP A 52 26.18 -11.79 -15.18
N ILE A 53 27.08 -11.59 -14.21
CA ILE A 53 26.74 -10.83 -12.99
C ILE A 53 26.35 -9.40 -13.35
N ARG A 54 27.09 -8.73 -14.24
CA ARG A 54 26.79 -7.36 -14.68
C ARG A 54 25.48 -7.28 -15.46
N SER A 55 25.20 -8.25 -16.32
CA SER A 55 23.97 -8.30 -17.12
C SER A 55 22.74 -8.54 -16.23
N THR A 56 22.83 -9.49 -15.28
CA THR A 56 21.76 -9.75 -14.30
C THR A 56 21.56 -8.59 -13.32
N GLU A 57 22.62 -7.83 -13.00
CA GLU A 57 22.53 -6.57 -12.25
C GLU A 57 21.76 -5.49 -13.01
N ALA A 58 22.12 -5.25 -14.28
CA ALA A 58 21.43 -4.29 -15.14
C ALA A 58 19.95 -4.63 -15.31
N GLN A 59 19.62 -5.91 -15.52
CA GLN A 59 18.24 -6.40 -15.56
C GLN A 59 17.50 -6.15 -14.23
N SER A 60 18.14 -6.45 -13.08
CA SER A 60 17.54 -6.16 -11.77
C SER A 60 17.32 -4.67 -11.55
N GLU A 61 18.18 -3.78 -12.06
CA GLU A 61 18.01 -2.33 -11.95
C GLU A 61 16.87 -1.84 -12.83
N SER A 62 16.77 -2.33 -14.06
CA SER A 62 15.64 -2.04 -14.96
C SER A 62 14.30 -2.45 -14.32
N LEU A 63 14.21 -3.68 -13.80
CA LEU A 63 13.00 -4.17 -13.12
C LEU A 63 12.66 -3.35 -11.86
N ARG A 64 13.67 -2.87 -11.12
CA ARG A 64 13.45 -1.97 -9.97
C ARG A 64 12.90 -0.62 -10.40
N ASN A 65 13.40 -0.07 -11.51
CA ASN A 65 12.92 1.20 -12.04
C ASN A 65 11.49 1.08 -12.56
N GLU A 66 11.18 0.04 -13.33
CA GLU A 66 9.80 -0.27 -13.78
C GLU A 66 8.87 -0.44 -12.57
N ARG A 67 9.27 -1.21 -11.56
CA ARG A 67 8.49 -1.38 -10.33
C ARG A 67 8.21 -0.05 -9.62
N ARG A 68 9.21 0.83 -9.51
CA ARG A 68 9.03 2.15 -8.88
C ARG A 68 8.01 2.99 -9.63
N GLN A 69 8.12 3.05 -10.96
CA GLN A 69 7.18 3.76 -11.82
C GLN A 69 5.76 3.22 -11.69
N LEU A 70 5.58 1.89 -11.74
CA LEU A 70 4.26 1.28 -11.58
C LEU A 70 3.66 1.52 -10.19
N ILE A 71 4.49 1.54 -9.13
CA ILE A 71 4.02 1.89 -7.79
C ILE A 71 3.56 3.33 -7.73
N GLU A 72 4.32 4.26 -8.30
CA GLU A 72 3.97 5.68 -8.36
C GLU A 72 2.62 5.90 -9.08
N ILE A 73 2.42 5.21 -10.20
CA ILE A 73 1.15 5.20 -10.94
C ILE A 73 0.02 4.61 -10.07
N VAL A 74 0.24 3.48 -9.41
CA VAL A 74 -0.79 2.86 -8.55
C VAL A 74 -1.13 3.75 -7.35
N THR A 75 -0.15 4.45 -6.77
CA THR A 75 -0.39 5.37 -5.65
C THR A 75 -1.24 6.56 -6.10
N SER A 76 -0.91 7.19 -7.23
CA SER A 76 -1.70 8.32 -7.76
C SER A 76 -3.11 7.89 -8.19
N LEU A 77 -3.26 6.73 -8.82
CA LEU A 77 -4.57 6.14 -9.15
C LEU A 77 -5.40 5.83 -7.91
N ARG A 78 -4.80 5.25 -6.85
CA ARG A 78 -5.52 4.96 -5.60
C ARG A 78 -5.93 6.23 -4.88
N GLU A 79 -5.10 7.26 -4.88
CA GLU A 79 -5.41 8.55 -4.27
C GLU A 79 -6.55 9.27 -4.99
N SER A 80 -6.52 9.33 -6.32
CA SER A 80 -7.59 9.91 -7.12
C SER A 80 -8.91 9.15 -6.95
N LEU A 81 -8.85 7.81 -6.90
CA LEU A 81 -10.02 6.97 -6.72
C LEU A 81 -10.59 7.02 -5.30
N LYS A 82 -9.74 7.17 -4.28
CA LYS A 82 -10.18 7.42 -2.90
C LYS A 82 -10.91 8.76 -2.79
N LYS A 83 -10.40 9.80 -3.46
CA LYS A 83 -11.09 11.10 -3.58
C LYS A 83 -12.41 10.94 -4.34
N GLY A 84 -12.44 10.18 -5.43
CA GLY A 84 -13.67 9.79 -6.15
C GLY A 84 -14.71 9.08 -5.25
N SER A 85 -14.25 8.22 -4.34
CA SER A 85 -15.14 7.58 -3.36
C SER A 85 -15.69 8.57 -2.33
N ALA A 86 -14.92 9.61 -1.95
CA ALA A 86 -15.41 10.67 -1.07
C ALA A 86 -16.51 11.47 -1.77
N ASP A 87 -16.29 11.86 -3.02
CA ASP A 87 -17.31 12.51 -3.85
C ASP A 87 -18.58 11.65 -3.96
N SER A 88 -18.43 10.34 -4.10
CA SER A 88 -19.59 9.43 -4.13
C SER A 88 -20.37 9.42 -2.82
N LYS A 89 -19.70 9.57 -1.66
CA LYS A 89 -20.35 9.67 -0.36
C LYS A 89 -21.07 11.02 -0.22
N GLU A 90 -20.43 12.10 -0.63
CA GLU A 90 -21.01 13.45 -0.66
C GLU A 90 -22.23 13.50 -1.59
N LYS A 91 -22.13 12.95 -2.80
CA LYS A 91 -23.28 12.78 -3.71
C LYS A 91 -24.41 11.99 -3.06
N ARG A 92 -24.10 10.97 -2.25
CA ARG A 92 -25.13 10.19 -1.54
C ARG A 92 -25.81 11.01 -0.45
N SER A 93 -25.09 11.84 0.32
CA SER A 93 -25.71 12.75 1.28
C SER A 93 -26.54 13.83 0.60
N LEU A 94 -26.04 14.40 -0.50
CA LEU A 94 -26.78 15.38 -1.31
C LEU A 94 -28.05 14.77 -1.92
N ARG A 95 -28.05 13.50 -2.36
CA ARG A 95 -29.27 12.81 -2.82
C ARG A 95 -30.30 12.66 -1.69
N LYS A 96 -29.85 12.37 -0.47
CA LYS A 96 -30.77 12.28 0.69
C LYS A 96 -31.40 13.64 0.97
N GLN A 97 -30.58 14.70 1.01
CA GLN A 97 -31.07 16.07 1.19
C GLN A 97 -32.02 16.49 0.05
N LEU A 98 -31.68 16.13 -1.20
CA LEU A 98 -32.54 16.38 -2.35
C LEU A 98 -33.91 15.73 -2.18
N SER A 99 -33.95 14.46 -1.75
CA SER A 99 -35.21 13.76 -1.48
C SER A 99 -36.00 14.44 -0.36
N THR A 100 -35.35 14.90 0.71
CA THR A 100 -36.05 15.62 1.80
C THR A 100 -36.66 16.93 1.30
N PHE A 101 -35.93 17.71 0.50
CA PHE A 101 -36.49 18.94 -0.09
C PHE A 101 -37.59 18.66 -1.11
N GLN A 102 -37.49 17.57 -1.87
CA GLN A 102 -38.56 17.13 -2.78
C GLN A 102 -39.82 16.77 -2.00
N ASN A 103 -39.70 16.02 -0.90
CA ASN A 103 -40.85 15.68 -0.05
C ASN A 103 -41.49 16.94 0.54
N GLN A 104 -40.69 17.83 1.12
CA GLN A 104 -41.18 19.12 1.65
C GLN A 104 -41.89 19.95 0.58
N ARG A 105 -41.34 19.99 -0.64
CA ARG A 105 -41.97 20.66 -1.78
C ARG A 105 -43.32 20.02 -2.12
N HIS A 106 -43.38 18.69 -2.21
CA HIS A 106 -44.61 17.97 -2.54
C HIS A 106 -45.69 18.14 -1.46
N GLU A 107 -45.32 18.05 -0.18
CA GLU A 107 -46.24 18.28 0.95
C GLU A 107 -46.80 19.71 0.93
N ALA A 108 -45.92 20.71 0.79
CA ALA A 108 -46.32 22.10 0.73
C ALA A 108 -47.16 22.41 -0.51
N GLN A 109 -46.84 21.80 -1.65
CA GLN A 109 -47.62 21.93 -2.88
C GLN A 109 -49.01 21.32 -2.73
N ASN A 110 -49.11 20.10 -2.18
CA ASN A 110 -50.38 19.43 -1.95
C ASN A 110 -51.28 20.26 -1.01
N PHE A 111 -50.71 20.79 0.08
CA PHE A 111 -51.47 21.64 1.01
C PHE A 111 -51.96 22.93 0.33
N ARG A 112 -51.09 23.60 -0.44
CA ARG A 112 -51.45 24.81 -1.18
C ARG A 112 -52.55 24.54 -2.20
N ASP A 113 -52.41 23.45 -2.96
CA ASP A 113 -53.35 23.10 -4.03
C ASP A 113 -54.70 22.67 -3.45
N ASP A 114 -54.71 21.94 -2.32
CA ASP A 114 -55.93 21.61 -1.59
C ASP A 114 -56.62 22.85 -0.99
N ALA A 115 -55.85 23.74 -0.36
CA ALA A 115 -56.39 25.00 0.17
C ALA A 115 -56.94 25.90 -0.95
N ASN A 116 -56.31 25.93 -2.14
CA ASN A 116 -56.82 26.67 -3.29
C ASN A 116 -58.06 26.03 -3.92
N ARG A 117 -58.23 24.72 -3.84
CA ARG A 117 -59.48 24.05 -4.22
C ARG A 117 -60.62 24.43 -3.27
N ARG A 118 -60.34 24.48 -1.96
CA ARG A 118 -61.33 24.87 -0.93
C ARG A 118 -61.66 26.35 -0.94
N VAL A 119 -60.67 27.22 -1.16
CA VAL A 119 -60.80 28.68 -1.16
C VAL A 119 -60.24 29.24 -2.48
N PRO A 120 -61.08 29.30 -3.53
CA PRO A 120 -60.67 29.82 -4.84
C PRO A 120 -60.23 31.29 -4.84
N PRO A 121 -60.92 32.22 -4.13
CA PRO A 121 -60.56 33.64 -4.17
C PRO A 121 -59.14 33.93 -3.67
N VAL A 122 -58.54 34.98 -4.23
CA VAL A 122 -57.21 35.45 -3.82
C VAL A 122 -57.32 36.26 -2.52
N LEU A 123 -56.24 36.30 -1.74
CA LEU A 123 -56.21 36.99 -0.44
C LEU A 123 -56.67 38.45 -0.52
N ASP A 124 -56.25 39.19 -1.55
CA ASP A 124 -56.64 40.59 -1.74
C ASP A 124 -58.15 40.74 -1.96
N GLN A 125 -58.75 39.88 -2.78
CA GLN A 125 -60.19 39.86 -3.02
C GLN A 125 -60.98 39.53 -1.76
N ILE A 126 -60.48 38.58 -0.96
CA ILE A 126 -61.09 38.22 0.34
C ILE A 126 -61.05 39.42 1.28
N MET A 127 -59.90 40.10 1.37
CA MET A 127 -59.72 41.26 2.22
C MET A 127 -60.61 42.43 1.81
N ASP A 128 -60.72 42.72 0.51
CA ASP A 128 -61.57 43.80 0.00
C ASP A 128 -63.06 43.50 0.24
N SER A 129 -63.47 42.25 0.02
CA SER A 129 -64.84 41.82 0.30
C SER A 129 -65.16 41.88 1.80
N LEU A 130 -64.19 41.55 2.66
CA LEU A 130 -64.33 41.63 4.12
C LEU A 130 -64.45 43.09 4.58
N LYS A 131 -63.65 44.00 4.04
CA LYS A 131 -63.78 45.45 4.28
C LYS A 131 -65.12 45.99 3.80
N HIS A 132 -65.59 45.55 2.63
CA HIS A 132 -66.86 45.99 2.07
C HIS A 132 -68.04 45.58 2.97
N ARG A 133 -68.11 44.29 3.35
CA ARG A 133 -69.16 43.78 4.25
C ARG A 133 -69.09 44.40 5.64
N HIS A 134 -67.89 44.57 6.19
CA HIS A 134 -67.73 45.26 7.47
C HIS A 134 -68.29 46.68 7.42
N ARG A 135 -68.05 47.43 6.34
CA ARG A 135 -68.64 48.77 6.17
C ARG A 135 -70.16 48.69 6.17
N LEU A 136 -70.74 47.83 5.34
CA LEU A 136 -72.20 47.64 5.27
C LEU A 136 -72.83 47.28 6.62
N LEU A 137 -72.14 46.48 7.45
CA LEU A 137 -72.62 46.09 8.78
C LEU A 137 -72.44 47.18 9.86
N THR A 138 -71.56 48.16 9.65
CA THR A 138 -71.21 49.17 10.67
C THR A 138 -71.71 50.57 10.35
N THR A 139 -72.02 50.86 9.08
CA THR A 139 -72.58 52.15 8.67
C THR A 139 -74.10 52.06 8.61
N MET A 140 -74.78 52.84 9.46
CA MET A 140 -76.22 53.05 9.34
C MET A 140 -76.51 53.80 8.03
N MET A 141 -77.40 53.25 7.20
CA MET A 141 -77.83 53.93 5.98
C MET A 141 -78.80 55.08 6.33
N ASN A 142 -78.66 56.22 5.66
CA ASN A 142 -79.47 57.41 5.96
C ASN A 142 -80.89 57.32 5.37
N ASP A 143 -81.11 56.43 4.39
CA ASP A 143 -82.37 56.29 3.66
C ASP A 143 -83.16 55.07 4.15
N LEU A 144 -84.41 55.27 4.61
CA LEU A 144 -85.27 54.21 5.17
C LEU A 144 -85.57 53.06 4.19
N ASN A 145 -85.55 53.32 2.89
CA ASN A 145 -85.81 52.30 1.85
C ASN A 145 -84.56 51.48 1.48
N GLU A 146 -83.36 51.94 1.88
CA GLU A 146 -82.10 51.22 1.69
C GLU A 146 -81.69 50.43 2.94
N MET A 147 -82.48 50.53 4.02
CA MET A 147 -82.21 49.83 5.26
C MET A 147 -82.35 48.32 5.03
N PRO A 148 -81.30 47.51 5.34
CA PRO A 148 -81.34 46.08 5.09
C PRO A 148 -82.43 45.40 5.94
N SER A 149 -83.08 44.40 5.35
CA SER A 149 -83.96 43.50 6.11
C SER A 149 -83.14 42.74 7.16
N LEU A 150 -83.79 42.27 8.22
CA LEU A 150 -83.17 41.34 9.18
C LEU A 150 -82.58 40.11 8.47
N GLU A 151 -83.25 39.62 7.41
CA GLU A 151 -82.74 38.50 6.60
C GLU A 151 -81.46 38.88 5.83
N ASP A 152 -81.40 40.10 5.30
CA ASP A 152 -80.24 40.62 4.57
C ASP A 152 -79.05 40.84 5.51
N GLU A 153 -79.31 41.35 6.72
CA GLU A 153 -78.29 41.48 7.77
C GLU A 153 -77.74 40.11 8.17
N ILE A 154 -78.61 39.11 8.38
CA ILE A 154 -78.18 37.74 8.70
C ILE A 154 -77.30 37.17 7.59
N GLN A 155 -77.68 37.32 6.32
CA GLN A 155 -76.87 36.88 5.19
C GLN A 155 -75.53 37.62 5.10
N LEU A 156 -75.52 38.92 5.40
CA LEU A 156 -74.32 39.73 5.40
C LEU A 156 -73.36 39.33 6.53
N PHE A 157 -73.88 39.03 7.72
CA PHE A 157 -73.11 38.47 8.83
C PHE A 157 -72.57 37.07 8.53
N GLN A 158 -73.40 36.19 7.96
CA GLN A 158 -72.97 34.84 7.55
C GLN A 158 -71.81 34.92 6.55
N SER A 159 -71.99 35.68 5.47
CA SER A 159 -70.94 35.86 4.47
C SER A 159 -69.70 36.57 5.03
N PHE A 160 -69.83 37.49 6.00
CA PHE A 160 -68.67 38.08 6.66
C PHE A 160 -67.85 37.04 7.44
N LEU A 161 -68.51 36.16 8.20
CA LEU A 161 -67.85 35.08 8.94
C LEU A 161 -67.22 34.03 8.00
N GLU A 162 -67.88 33.71 6.89
CA GLU A 162 -67.31 32.85 5.85
C GLU A 162 -66.01 33.42 5.29
N TYR A 163 -65.98 34.72 4.98
CA TYR A 163 -64.77 35.38 4.47
C TYR A 163 -63.66 35.48 5.52
N GLN A 164 -63.99 35.60 6.80
CA GLN A 164 -63.02 35.49 7.89
C GLN A 164 -62.38 34.09 7.92
N ALA A 165 -63.18 33.03 7.85
CA ALA A 165 -62.67 31.66 7.81
C ALA A 165 -61.83 31.38 6.54
N MET A 166 -62.26 31.90 5.39
CA MET A 166 -61.50 31.81 4.13
C MET A 166 -60.14 32.53 4.23
N TYR A 167 -60.10 33.68 4.90
CA TYR A 167 -58.87 34.45 5.09
C TYR A 167 -57.81 33.64 5.86
N GLU A 168 -58.21 32.97 6.95
CA GLU A 168 -57.30 32.13 7.74
C GLU A 168 -56.71 30.97 6.92
N VAL A 169 -57.55 30.25 6.19
CA VAL A 169 -57.12 29.16 5.30
C VAL A 169 -56.18 29.68 4.21
N LYS A 170 -56.45 30.88 3.68
CA LYS A 170 -55.62 31.48 2.62
C LYS A 170 -54.25 31.90 3.15
N ILE A 171 -54.15 32.42 4.37
CA ILE A 171 -52.86 32.69 5.02
C ILE A 171 -52.02 31.41 5.11
N GLN A 172 -52.62 30.32 5.61
CA GLN A 172 -51.92 29.05 5.73
C GLN A 172 -51.44 28.54 4.35
N SER A 173 -52.25 28.71 3.30
CA SER A 173 -51.87 28.39 1.92
C SER A 173 -50.68 29.23 1.44
N MET A 174 -50.66 30.53 1.75
CA MET A 174 -49.53 31.41 1.41
C MET A 174 -48.25 31.02 2.15
N GLU A 175 -48.34 30.64 3.42
CA GLU A 175 -47.19 30.11 4.16
C GLU A 175 -46.66 28.81 3.54
N ALA A 176 -47.54 27.89 3.17
CA ALA A 176 -47.16 26.68 2.47
C ALA A 176 -46.51 27.01 1.12
N HIS A 177 -47.00 28.01 0.40
CA HIS A 177 -46.36 28.48 -0.83
C HIS A 177 -44.94 29.02 -0.58
N LYS A 178 -44.72 29.81 0.48
CA LYS A 178 -43.38 30.26 0.89
C LYS A 178 -42.45 29.08 1.21
N ARG A 179 -42.94 28.07 1.96
CA ARG A 179 -42.19 26.84 2.25
C ARG A 179 -41.83 26.08 0.96
N MET A 180 -42.74 26.01 0.01
CA MET A 180 -42.50 25.40 -1.31
C MET A 180 -41.40 26.15 -2.09
N ILE A 181 -41.42 27.48 -2.09
CA ILE A 181 -40.38 28.30 -2.74
C ILE A 181 -39.02 28.03 -2.10
N ALA A 182 -38.94 28.06 -0.77
CA ALA A 182 -37.70 27.76 -0.04
C ALA A 182 -37.17 26.35 -0.35
N ALA A 183 -38.05 25.35 -0.46
CA ALA A 183 -37.67 24.00 -0.86
C ALA A 183 -37.14 23.94 -2.30
N ILE A 184 -37.72 24.70 -3.24
CA ILE A 184 -37.23 24.81 -4.62
C ILE A 184 -35.84 25.45 -4.67
N GLU A 185 -35.60 26.48 -3.87
CA GLU A 185 -34.29 27.12 -3.74
C GLU A 185 -33.25 26.15 -3.16
N GLY A 186 -33.62 25.36 -2.15
CA GLY A 186 -32.80 24.27 -1.62
C GLY A 186 -32.47 23.19 -2.66
N ILE A 187 -33.44 22.82 -3.50
CA ILE A 187 -33.20 21.89 -4.63
C ILE A 187 -32.20 22.50 -5.62
N ARG A 188 -32.33 23.79 -5.95
CA ARG A 188 -31.40 24.48 -6.86
C ARG A 188 -29.99 24.56 -6.30
N SER A 189 -29.82 24.82 -5.01
CA SER A 189 -28.48 24.88 -4.38
C SER A 189 -27.80 23.51 -4.38
N ILE A 190 -28.53 22.44 -4.07
CA ILE A 190 -28.01 21.06 -4.14
C ILE A 190 -27.61 20.71 -5.58
N MET A 191 -28.41 21.08 -6.58
CA MET A 191 -28.04 20.84 -7.99
C MET A 191 -26.77 21.57 -8.40
N LYS A 192 -26.51 22.78 -7.88
CA LYS A 192 -25.24 23.48 -8.09
C LYS A 192 -24.07 22.71 -7.46
N GLN A 193 -24.23 22.21 -6.24
CA GLN A 193 -23.22 21.40 -5.57
C GLN A 193 -22.93 20.09 -6.33
N PHE A 194 -23.95 19.44 -6.90
CA PHE A 194 -23.74 18.27 -7.76
C PHE A 194 -22.87 18.59 -8.98
N LYS A 195 -23.16 19.70 -9.68
CA LYS A 195 -22.38 20.14 -10.84
C LYS A 195 -20.92 20.40 -10.47
N GLU A 196 -20.68 21.07 -9.35
CA GLU A 196 -19.32 21.35 -8.87
C GLU A 196 -18.54 20.07 -8.55
N ILE A 197 -19.18 19.08 -7.91
CA ILE A 197 -18.54 17.78 -7.64
C ILE A 197 -18.25 17.03 -8.95
N ASP A 198 -19.15 17.10 -9.94
CA ASP A 198 -18.94 16.49 -11.25
C ASP A 198 -17.79 17.14 -12.02
N GLU A 199 -17.68 18.48 -12.00
CA GLU A 199 -16.58 19.23 -12.59
C GLU A 199 -15.24 18.87 -11.94
N LYS A 200 -15.17 18.92 -10.61
CA LYS A 200 -13.99 18.47 -9.84
C LYS A 200 -13.63 17.01 -10.15
N GLY A 201 -14.64 16.15 -10.36
CA GLY A 201 -14.44 14.76 -10.75
C GLY A 201 -13.81 14.62 -12.14
N LYS A 202 -14.25 15.40 -13.12
CA LYS A 202 -13.69 15.43 -14.48
C LYS A 202 -12.26 15.97 -14.48
N GLU A 203 -11.98 17.07 -13.79
CA GLU A 203 -10.64 17.64 -13.67
C GLU A 203 -9.66 16.65 -13.06
N ARG A 204 -10.06 15.93 -12.00
CA ARG A 204 -9.21 14.90 -11.40
C ARG A 204 -8.87 13.77 -12.36
N LYS A 205 -9.82 13.32 -13.17
CA LYS A 205 -9.56 12.28 -14.19
C LYS A 205 -8.57 12.78 -15.24
N LYS A 206 -8.74 14.01 -15.72
CA LYS A 206 -7.81 14.65 -16.66
C LYS A 206 -6.40 14.77 -16.08
N ASN A 207 -6.26 15.31 -14.87
CA ASN A 207 -4.96 15.46 -14.21
C ASN A 207 -4.26 14.11 -13.99
N VAL A 208 -5.01 13.05 -13.70
CA VAL A 208 -4.46 11.70 -13.54
C VAL A 208 -3.99 11.15 -14.88
N ALA A 209 -4.78 11.28 -15.95
CA ALA A 209 -4.39 10.86 -17.29
C ALA A 209 -3.14 11.63 -17.79
N GLU A 210 -3.07 12.93 -17.54
CA GLU A 210 -1.91 13.76 -17.90
C GLU A 210 -0.65 13.37 -17.12
N SER A 211 -0.77 13.09 -15.82
CA SER A 211 0.35 12.65 -14.97
C SER A 211 0.82 11.23 -15.26
N THR A 212 -0.02 10.40 -15.90
CA THR A 212 0.28 9.00 -16.18
C THR A 212 0.01 8.70 -17.66
N PRO A 213 0.97 8.95 -18.57
CA PRO A 213 0.78 8.85 -20.02
C PRO A 213 0.48 7.43 -20.54
N ARG A 214 0.38 6.44 -19.64
CA ARG A 214 0.01 5.05 -19.93
C ARG A 214 -1.44 4.72 -19.56
N VAL A 215 -2.17 5.64 -18.92
CA VAL A 215 -3.55 5.45 -18.47
C VAL A 215 -4.46 6.43 -19.19
N GLU A 216 -5.40 5.90 -19.97
CA GLU A 216 -6.42 6.70 -20.65
C GLU A 216 -7.47 7.24 -19.66
N GLU A 217 -8.04 8.42 -19.95
CA GLU A 217 -9.03 9.11 -19.11
C GLU A 217 -10.25 8.24 -18.74
N GLU A 218 -10.65 7.34 -19.64
CA GLU A 218 -11.80 6.44 -19.46
C GLU A 218 -11.48 5.24 -18.56
N ASN A 219 -10.22 4.84 -18.49
CA ASN A 219 -9.75 3.63 -17.81
C ASN A 219 -9.28 3.87 -16.36
N VAL A 220 -9.46 5.09 -15.82
CA VAL A 220 -9.15 5.43 -14.42
C VAL A 220 -10.16 4.75 -13.47
N GLY A 221 -9.90 3.48 -13.13
CA GLY A 221 -10.74 2.66 -12.28
C GLY A 221 -9.99 1.60 -11.47
N TRP A 222 -10.71 0.90 -10.58
CA TRP A 222 -10.15 -0.18 -9.75
C TRP A 222 -9.63 -1.38 -10.58
N SER A 223 -10.16 -1.57 -11.79
CA SER A 223 -9.71 -2.60 -12.74
C SER A 223 -8.26 -2.35 -13.18
N GLU A 224 -7.93 -1.12 -13.54
CA GLU A 224 -6.59 -0.74 -13.99
C GLU A 224 -5.59 -0.83 -12.83
N VAL A 225 -5.99 -0.38 -11.64
CA VAL A 225 -5.21 -0.58 -10.41
C VAL A 225 -4.90 -2.06 -10.17
N ARG A 226 -5.85 -2.97 -10.43
CA ARG A 226 -5.61 -4.42 -10.32
C ARG A 226 -4.64 -4.92 -11.39
N ARG A 227 -4.79 -4.53 -12.66
CA ARG A 227 -3.87 -4.91 -13.74
C ARG A 227 -2.43 -4.51 -13.43
N ILE A 228 -2.22 -3.26 -13.03
CA ILE A 228 -0.89 -2.77 -12.65
C ILE A 228 -0.37 -3.48 -11.39
N SER A 229 -1.23 -3.74 -10.40
CA SER A 229 -0.84 -4.50 -9.21
C SER A 229 -0.39 -5.93 -9.56
N SER A 230 -1.09 -6.62 -10.47
CA SER A 230 -0.67 -7.93 -10.97
C SER A 230 0.65 -7.88 -11.73
N ARG A 231 0.91 -6.81 -12.49
CA ARG A 231 2.21 -6.59 -13.14
C ARG A 231 3.33 -6.36 -12.12
N ILE A 232 3.07 -5.62 -11.03
CA ILE A 232 4.03 -5.45 -9.92
C ILE A 232 4.36 -6.80 -9.28
N GLU A 233 3.38 -7.67 -9.07
CA GLU A 233 3.60 -9.03 -8.53
C GLU A 233 4.44 -9.90 -9.47
N GLU A 234 4.25 -9.74 -10.78
CA GLU A 234 5.08 -10.40 -11.81
C GLU A 234 6.53 -9.89 -11.77
N ILE A 235 6.74 -8.57 -11.70
CA ILE A 235 8.08 -8.00 -11.52
C ILE A 235 8.73 -8.48 -10.22
N ASP A 236 7.96 -8.61 -9.14
CA ASP A 236 8.46 -9.14 -7.86
C ASP A 236 8.84 -10.64 -7.97
N ARG A 237 8.19 -11.42 -8.84
CA ARG A 237 8.66 -12.79 -9.20
C ARG A 237 9.98 -12.72 -9.96
N MET A 238 10.06 -11.91 -11.02
CA MET A 238 11.29 -11.75 -11.81
C MET A 238 12.46 -11.29 -10.94
N HIS A 239 12.22 -10.38 -9.98
CA HIS A 239 13.27 -9.92 -9.05
C HIS A 239 13.83 -11.05 -8.18
N ARG A 240 12.96 -11.97 -7.72
CA ARG A 240 13.38 -13.16 -6.96
C ARG A 240 14.21 -14.11 -7.81
N GLU A 241 13.86 -14.29 -9.07
CA GLU A 241 14.61 -15.12 -10.03
C GLU A 241 15.99 -14.53 -10.32
N CYS A 242 16.06 -13.25 -10.73
CA CYS A 242 17.33 -12.55 -10.92
C CYS A 242 18.22 -12.60 -9.66
N ARG A 243 17.63 -12.49 -8.46
CA ARG A 243 18.38 -12.62 -7.20
C ARG A 243 18.92 -14.04 -6.96
N SER A 244 18.15 -15.06 -7.32
CA SER A 244 18.56 -16.46 -7.26
C SER A 244 19.73 -16.73 -8.20
N ASP A 245 19.62 -16.29 -9.45
CA ASP A 245 20.61 -16.52 -10.50
C ASP A 245 21.90 -15.75 -10.24
N ARG A 246 21.81 -14.48 -9.85
CA ARG A 246 22.95 -13.73 -9.32
C ARG A 246 23.63 -14.46 -8.17
N GLY A 247 22.84 -15.06 -7.28
CA GLY A 247 23.37 -15.88 -6.17
C GLY A 247 24.13 -17.12 -6.65
N LYS A 248 23.71 -17.77 -7.73
CA LYS A 248 24.42 -18.90 -8.34
C LYS A 248 25.72 -18.44 -9.00
N LEU A 249 25.66 -17.38 -9.82
CA LEU A 249 26.83 -16.80 -10.49
C LEU A 249 27.90 -16.32 -9.49
N ILE A 250 27.51 -15.71 -8.36
CA ILE A 250 28.47 -15.30 -7.31
C ILE A 250 29.15 -16.53 -6.68
N ARG A 251 28.42 -17.63 -6.47
CA ARG A 251 29.01 -18.87 -5.94
C ARG A 251 29.97 -19.49 -6.95
N GLU A 252 29.62 -19.51 -8.23
CA GLU A 252 30.47 -20.01 -9.31
C GLU A 252 31.72 -19.16 -9.48
N ARG A 253 31.59 -17.83 -9.47
CA ARG A 253 32.73 -16.91 -9.43
C ARG A 253 33.66 -17.22 -8.26
N GLY A 254 33.09 -17.39 -7.06
CA GLY A 254 33.86 -17.74 -5.86
C GLY A 254 34.53 -19.11 -5.95
N ARG A 255 33.87 -20.10 -6.57
CA ARG A 255 34.39 -21.43 -6.85
C ARG A 255 35.58 -21.36 -7.81
N LEU A 256 35.43 -20.69 -8.94
CA LEU A 256 36.47 -20.51 -9.96
C LEU A 256 37.67 -19.73 -9.40
N GLN A 257 37.44 -18.65 -8.64
CA GLN A 257 38.51 -17.91 -7.97
C GLN A 257 39.23 -18.76 -6.90
N ALA A 258 38.50 -19.55 -6.12
CA ALA A 258 39.10 -20.45 -5.15
C ALA A 258 39.93 -21.54 -5.83
N PHE A 259 39.49 -22.06 -6.98
CA PHE A 259 40.24 -23.04 -7.76
C PHE A 259 41.54 -22.45 -8.32
N LEU A 260 41.49 -21.26 -8.93
CA LEU A 260 42.70 -20.57 -9.38
C LEU A 260 43.68 -20.35 -8.23
N LYS A 261 43.20 -19.88 -7.07
CA LYS A 261 44.04 -19.70 -5.88
C LYS A 261 44.66 -21.02 -5.38
N ILE A 262 43.91 -22.13 -5.41
CA ILE A 262 44.43 -23.45 -5.04
C ILE A 262 45.49 -23.91 -6.03
N ARG A 263 45.26 -23.71 -7.33
CA ARG A 263 46.21 -24.07 -8.40
C ARG A 263 47.48 -23.25 -8.36
N GLU A 264 47.38 -21.93 -8.17
CA GLU A 264 48.53 -21.04 -7.91
C GLU A 264 49.29 -21.44 -6.63
N SER A 265 48.58 -21.85 -5.58
CA SER A 265 49.22 -22.32 -4.35
C SER A 265 49.87 -23.71 -4.49
N ASN A 266 49.37 -24.55 -5.40
CA ASN A 266 49.90 -25.89 -5.67
C ASN A 266 51.04 -25.87 -6.70
N SER A 267 51.08 -24.91 -7.64
CA SER A 267 52.22 -24.73 -8.55
C SER A 267 53.47 -24.21 -7.82
N GLY A 268 53.32 -23.68 -6.60
CA GLY A 268 54.41 -23.36 -5.68
C GLY A 268 54.56 -24.38 -4.54
N ARG A 269 53.99 -25.58 -4.67
CA ARG A 269 54.01 -26.64 -3.63
C ARG A 269 54.88 -27.84 -3.97
N ASP A 270 55.76 -27.71 -4.95
CA ASP A 270 57.10 -28.32 -4.85
C ASP A 270 57.91 -27.51 -3.81
N ARG A 271 57.34 -27.30 -2.61
CA ARG A 271 58.14 -26.92 -1.45
C ARG A 271 58.83 -28.19 -1.04
N ILE A 272 59.97 -28.43 -1.65
CA ILE A 272 60.91 -29.46 -1.24
C ILE A 272 61.05 -29.32 0.28
N ASN A 273 60.74 -30.38 1.02
CA ASN A 273 60.75 -30.33 2.48
C ASN A 273 62.19 -30.09 2.93
N PRO A 274 62.48 -29.05 3.73
CA PRO A 274 63.85 -28.72 4.12
C PRO A 274 64.52 -29.87 4.89
N GLU A 275 63.75 -30.70 5.60
CA GLU A 275 64.24 -31.90 6.30
C GLU A 275 64.68 -33.00 5.31
N GLU A 276 63.93 -33.21 4.22
CA GLU A 276 64.27 -34.18 3.18
C GLU A 276 65.50 -33.74 2.38
N VAL A 277 65.68 -32.42 2.19
CA VAL A 277 66.91 -31.86 1.62
C VAL A 277 68.08 -31.99 2.59
N LYS A 278 67.86 -31.80 3.89
CA LYS A 278 68.89 -32.01 4.93
C LYS A 278 69.35 -33.46 4.96
N GLU A 279 68.44 -34.43 4.88
CA GLU A 279 68.79 -35.86 4.82
C GLU A 279 69.53 -36.23 3.52
N LYS A 280 69.11 -35.68 2.37
CA LYS A 280 69.82 -35.86 1.09
C LYS A 280 71.20 -35.21 1.10
N ALA A 281 71.36 -34.06 1.74
CA ALA A 281 72.64 -33.39 1.94
C ALA A 281 73.55 -34.16 2.91
N ALA A 282 73.01 -34.68 4.01
CA ALA A 282 73.76 -35.46 5.01
C ALA A 282 74.17 -36.85 4.49
N SER A 283 73.37 -37.46 3.61
CA SER A 283 73.67 -38.73 2.96
C SER A 283 74.61 -38.62 1.75
N GLY A 284 75.02 -37.40 1.36
CA GLY A 284 75.96 -37.16 0.26
C GLY A 284 75.38 -37.37 -1.14
N GLY A 285 74.06 -37.29 -1.29
CA GLY A 285 73.38 -37.39 -2.59
C GLY A 285 73.54 -36.14 -3.46
N THR A 286 73.24 -36.26 -4.75
CA THR A 286 73.26 -35.11 -5.68
C THR A 286 72.09 -34.15 -5.39
N LEU A 287 72.41 -32.91 -5.03
CA LEU A 287 71.42 -31.85 -4.77
C LEU A 287 71.09 -31.08 -6.05
N SER A 288 69.81 -30.79 -6.29
CA SER A 288 69.38 -29.91 -7.38
C SER A 288 69.53 -28.43 -7.00
N ILE A 289 69.54 -27.54 -7.99
CA ILE A 289 69.65 -26.08 -7.76
C ILE A 289 68.48 -25.56 -6.92
N SER A 290 67.28 -26.13 -7.08
CA SER A 290 66.13 -25.84 -6.23
C SER A 290 66.31 -26.33 -4.79
N ASP A 291 66.98 -27.47 -4.58
CA ASP A 291 67.29 -27.97 -3.22
C ASP A 291 68.27 -27.02 -2.50
N LEU A 292 69.30 -26.55 -3.22
CA LEU A 292 70.26 -25.57 -2.71
C LEU A 292 69.59 -24.24 -2.33
N ASP A 293 68.65 -23.77 -3.16
CA ASP A 293 67.90 -22.53 -2.89
C ASP A 293 67.01 -22.68 -1.65
N THR A 294 66.40 -23.85 -1.44
CA THR A 294 65.63 -24.13 -0.22
C THR A 294 66.48 -24.23 1.05
N LEU A 295 67.70 -24.79 0.98
CA LEU A 295 68.65 -24.82 2.10
C LEU A 295 69.20 -23.43 2.44
N LEU A 296 69.47 -22.61 1.43
CA LEU A 296 69.89 -21.22 1.59
C LEU A 296 68.77 -20.38 2.19
N ALA A 297 67.54 -20.52 1.70
CA ALA A 297 66.36 -19.85 2.23
C ALA A 297 65.99 -20.31 3.65
N SER A 298 66.29 -21.57 4.01
CA SER A 298 66.07 -22.10 5.37
C SER A 298 67.18 -21.71 6.36
N GLY A 299 68.27 -21.09 5.91
CA GLY A 299 69.34 -20.53 6.76
C GLY A 299 70.04 -21.54 7.68
N SER A 300 69.97 -22.84 7.37
CA SER A 300 70.30 -23.93 8.31
C SER A 300 71.41 -24.86 7.80
N LEU A 301 72.40 -24.29 7.11
CA LEU A 301 73.61 -25.02 6.68
C LEU A 301 74.45 -25.53 7.87
N SER A 302 74.35 -24.89 9.03
CA SER A 302 75.13 -25.21 10.24
C SER A 302 74.65 -26.48 10.99
N GLU A 303 73.49 -27.04 10.63
CA GLU A 303 72.90 -28.23 11.28
C GLU A 303 73.06 -29.51 10.45
N ILE A 304 73.69 -29.44 9.28
CA ILE A 304 73.95 -30.61 8.43
C ILE A 304 75.10 -31.41 9.06
N GLY A 305 74.77 -32.49 9.77
CA GLY A 305 75.74 -33.43 10.35
C GLY A 305 75.53 -33.78 11.83
N THR A 306 74.62 -33.12 12.55
CA THR A 306 74.27 -33.52 13.92
C THR A 306 73.13 -34.52 13.90
N VAL A 307 73.45 -35.81 13.92
CA VAL A 307 72.48 -36.86 14.23
C VAL A 307 72.19 -36.80 15.73
N GLU A 308 71.24 -35.97 16.13
CA GLU A 308 70.59 -36.08 17.42
C GLU A 308 69.12 -36.43 17.22
N GLN A 309 68.76 -37.65 17.63
CA GLN A 309 67.38 -37.98 17.97
C GLN A 309 66.94 -37.03 19.09
N LYS A 310 66.03 -36.12 18.77
CA LYS A 310 65.31 -35.33 19.78
C LYS A 310 63.82 -35.50 19.60
N GLU A 311 63.25 -36.24 20.54
CA GLU A 311 61.86 -36.12 20.97
C GLU A 311 61.56 -34.64 21.24
N SER A 312 60.76 -34.01 20.38
CA SER A 312 60.26 -32.67 20.66
C SER A 312 59.01 -32.78 21.53
N THR A 313 59.21 -32.66 22.83
CA THR A 313 58.17 -32.29 23.78
C THR A 313 57.61 -30.93 23.40
N THR A 314 56.35 -30.90 22.99
CA THR A 314 55.63 -29.67 22.69
C THR A 314 55.28 -28.94 23.97
N ASP A 315 55.98 -27.85 24.26
CA ASP A 315 55.48 -26.82 25.18
C ASP A 315 55.45 -25.44 24.52
N GLY A 316 54.27 -24.84 24.51
CA GLY A 316 54.02 -23.58 23.78
C GLY A 316 52.55 -23.28 23.48
N LYS A 317 51.63 -23.52 24.43
CA LYS A 317 50.22 -23.07 24.31
C LYS A 317 50.11 -21.54 24.46
N ARG A 318 50.40 -20.79 23.40
CA ARG A 318 49.88 -19.42 23.25
C ARG A 318 48.46 -19.49 22.68
N LYS A 319 47.45 -19.57 23.57
CA LYS A 319 46.03 -19.44 23.22
C LYS A 319 45.77 -18.06 22.61
N ARG A 320 45.69 -17.96 21.29
CA ARG A 320 45.05 -16.82 20.62
C ARG A 320 43.58 -16.77 21.04
N LYS A 321 43.18 -15.67 21.70
CA LYS A 321 41.78 -15.38 22.04
C LYS A 321 40.94 -15.44 20.76
N ARG A 322 40.00 -16.39 20.72
CA ARG A 322 38.89 -16.39 19.77
C ARG A 322 38.10 -15.10 20.01
N ASN A 323 38.16 -14.15 19.07
CA ASN A 323 37.19 -13.08 19.00
C ASN A 323 35.81 -13.72 18.78
N ARG A 324 35.05 -13.87 19.87
CA ARG A 324 33.61 -14.10 19.81
C ARG A 324 33.03 -12.90 19.07
N ARG A 325 32.49 -13.17 17.88
CA ARG A 325 31.53 -12.29 17.22
C ARG A 325 30.53 -11.82 18.28
N THR A 326 30.47 -10.52 18.45
CA THR A 326 29.37 -9.81 19.09
C THR A 326 28.07 -10.44 18.58
N GLY A 327 27.31 -11.02 19.50
CA GLY A 327 25.93 -11.37 19.22
C GLY A 327 25.23 -10.07 18.89
N ALA A 328 24.87 -9.90 17.62
CA ALA A 328 23.92 -8.88 17.22
C ALA A 328 22.70 -9.07 18.12
N SER A 329 22.46 -8.02 18.92
CA SER A 329 21.28 -7.79 19.72
C SER A 329 20.08 -8.51 19.12
N ARG A 330 19.48 -9.42 19.90
CA ARG A 330 18.12 -9.88 19.64
C ARG A 330 17.29 -8.61 19.50
N SER A 331 16.91 -8.32 18.26
CA SER A 331 15.91 -7.32 17.94
C SER A 331 14.78 -7.47 18.94
N ARG A 332 14.53 -6.37 19.66
CA ARG A 332 13.32 -6.16 20.44
C ARG A 332 12.13 -6.67 19.63
N PRO A 333 11.16 -7.38 20.24
CA PRO A 333 9.89 -7.62 19.59
C PRO A 333 9.31 -6.26 19.19
N ARG A 334 8.88 -6.17 17.93
CA ARG A 334 8.17 -5.02 17.39
C ARG A 334 6.96 -4.74 18.30
N GLU A 335 6.98 -3.61 19.01
CA GLU A 335 5.79 -3.11 19.68
C GLU A 335 4.72 -2.89 18.61
N THR A 336 3.71 -3.75 18.62
CA THR A 336 2.51 -3.57 17.83
C THR A 336 1.67 -2.51 18.53
N ASN A 337 1.38 -1.41 17.83
CA ASN A 337 0.41 -0.39 18.23
C ASN A 337 -1.03 -0.96 18.23
N LEU A 338 -1.30 -1.87 19.17
CA LEU A 338 -2.60 -2.49 19.40
C LEU A 338 -2.84 -2.55 20.91
N SER A 339 -2.85 -1.39 21.59
CA SER A 339 -3.45 -1.18 22.93
C SER A 339 -3.22 0.27 23.40
N ARG A 340 -3.80 1.27 22.71
CA ARG A 340 -4.04 2.61 23.26
C ARG A 340 -5.29 3.18 22.58
N ASP A 341 -6.45 2.59 22.89
CA ASP A 341 -7.74 3.26 22.63
C ASP A 341 -8.93 2.60 23.35
N ARG A 342 -8.73 2.09 24.58
CA ARG A 342 -9.85 1.51 25.36
C ARG A 342 -10.06 2.05 26.77
N ASP A 343 -9.34 3.10 27.17
CA ASP A 343 -9.51 3.75 28.48
C ASP A 343 -9.78 5.26 28.37
N GLN A 344 -10.61 5.67 27.40
CA GLN A 344 -11.24 7.00 27.38
C GLN A 344 -12.66 6.93 26.82
N ARG A 345 -13.57 6.22 27.48
CA ARG A 345 -15.03 6.49 27.45
C ARG A 345 -15.66 5.99 28.74
N GLY A 346 -16.23 6.90 29.54
CA GLY A 346 -17.15 6.59 30.63
C GLY A 346 -16.81 7.25 31.96
N ALA A 347 -16.80 8.58 31.97
CA ALA A 347 -17.40 9.35 33.05
C ALA A 347 -18.84 9.67 32.62
#